data_AF-C4JAS5-F1
#
_entry.id   AF-C4JAS5-F1
#
_cell.length_a   1.000
_cell.length_b   1.000
_cell.length_c   1.000
_cell.angle_alpha   90.00
_cell.angle_beta   90.00
_cell.angle_gamma   90.00
#
_symmetry.space_group_name_H-M   'P 1'
#
loop_
_entity.id
_entity.type
_entity.pdbx_description
1 polymer ?
#
loop_
_entity_poly.entity_id
_entity_poly.type
_entity_poly.pdbx_seq_one_letter_code
_entity_poly.pdbx_strand_id
1 'polypeptide(L)'
;MVAALTNESATSKSVYFAHCTSEMIFITHLLTEQPEKLAGPLLADTYVTLLKGRNAWYGQMLAKGELSPDMGDSIKGKGMIQGISAVGAFFELLSQPSLSVQHPEENKQVAPAELCPILKRLYRILIKRELPARDILQALRDETMNDPRERIEMAQSHAFYRPSLLGKP
;
A
#
# COMPACT_ATOMS: atom_id res chain seq x y z
N MET A 1 -8.05 -9.66 -0.92
CA MET A 1 -7.57 -10.50 0.21
C MET A 1 -8.44 -10.29 1.43
N VAL A 2 -8.41 -9.11 2.06
CA VAL A 2 -9.14 -8.82 3.31
C VAL A 2 -10.60 -9.28 3.28
N ALA A 3 -11.36 -8.87 2.27
CA ALA A 3 -12.79 -9.23 2.13
C ALA A 3 -13.04 -10.75 2.25
N ALA A 4 -12.27 -11.59 1.55
CA ALA A 4 -12.42 -13.04 1.64
C ALA A 4 -11.93 -13.61 2.99
N LEU A 5 -10.84 -13.09 3.54
CA LEU A 5 -10.26 -13.57 4.79
C LEU A 5 -11.10 -13.21 6.03
N THR A 6 -11.92 -12.16 5.93
CA THR A 6 -12.76 -11.67 7.04
C THR A 6 -14.25 -11.93 6.81
N ASN A 7 -14.58 -12.84 5.88
CA ASN A 7 -15.95 -13.19 5.51
C ASN A 7 -16.81 -11.95 5.21
N GLU A 8 -16.29 -11.08 4.35
CA GLU A 8 -16.93 -9.85 3.88
C GLU A 8 -17.23 -8.82 4.98
N SER A 9 -16.58 -8.89 6.14
CA SER A 9 -16.71 -7.93 7.24
C SER A 9 -16.54 -6.49 6.75
N ALA A 10 -17.61 -5.70 6.90
CA ALA A 10 -17.62 -4.28 6.54
C ALA A 10 -16.57 -3.50 7.34
N THR A 11 -16.46 -3.78 8.65
CA THR A 11 -15.48 -3.12 9.53
C THR A 11 -14.06 -3.35 9.06
N SER A 12 -13.67 -4.60 8.78
CA SER A 12 -12.30 -4.90 8.32
C SER A 12 -12.00 -4.29 6.95
N LYS A 13 -12.99 -4.23 6.05
CA LYS A 13 -12.86 -3.54 4.76
C LYS A 13 -12.66 -2.04 4.94
N SER A 14 -13.41 -1.41 5.85
CA SER A 14 -13.28 0.03 6.16
C SER A 14 -11.91 0.35 6.78
N VAL A 15 -11.42 -0.46 7.71
CA VAL A 15 -10.09 -0.29 8.31
C VAL A 15 -9.01 -0.43 7.22
N TYR A 16 -9.07 -1.47 6.40
CA TYR A 16 -8.14 -1.63 5.27
C TYR A 16 -8.18 -0.46 4.30
N PHE A 17 -9.38 0.04 3.97
CA PHE A 17 -9.56 1.21 3.11
C PHE A 17 -8.92 2.47 3.70
N ALA A 18 -9.10 2.70 5.01
CA ALA A 18 -8.50 3.84 5.70
C ALA A 18 -6.97 3.79 5.66
N HIS A 19 -6.36 2.62 5.90
CA HIS A 19 -4.92 2.45 5.79
C HIS A 19 -4.42 2.68 4.36
N CYS A 20 -4.99 2.00 3.35
CA CYS A 20 -4.62 2.20 1.95
C CYS A 20 -4.71 3.67 1.53
N THR A 21 -5.78 4.35 1.95
CA THR A 21 -6.01 5.77 1.68
C THR A 21 -4.90 6.63 2.29
N SER A 22 -4.60 6.44 3.57
CA SER A 22 -3.56 7.23 4.23
C SER A 22 -2.17 7.01 3.63
N GLU A 23 -1.83 5.77 3.24
CA GLU A 23 -0.56 5.46 2.57
C GLU A 23 -0.48 6.13 1.21
N MET A 24 -1.55 6.07 0.42
CA MET A 24 -1.60 6.72 -0.88
C MET A 24 -1.47 8.24 -0.76
N ILE A 25 -2.14 8.87 0.21
CA ILE A 25 -2.00 10.31 0.47
C ILE A 25 -0.55 10.63 0.82
N PHE A 26 0.06 9.87 1.73
CA PHE A 26 1.45 10.06 2.12
C PHE A 26 2.43 9.91 0.95
N ILE A 27 2.30 8.85 0.15
CA ILE A 27 3.10 8.62 -1.04
C ILE A 27 2.91 9.76 -2.06
N THR A 28 1.68 10.25 -2.22
CA THR A 28 1.40 11.36 -3.14
C THR A 28 2.14 12.63 -2.71
N HIS A 29 2.16 12.96 -1.41
CA HIS A 29 2.90 14.11 -0.88
C HIS A 29 4.42 14.00 -1.09
N LEU A 30 4.96 12.77 -1.15
CA LEU A 30 6.37 12.55 -1.48
C LEU A 30 6.68 12.80 -2.97
N LEU A 31 5.73 12.51 -3.85
CA LEU A 31 5.97 12.43 -5.30
C LEU A 31 5.51 13.67 -6.09
N THR A 32 4.72 14.57 -5.53
CA THR A 32 4.24 15.76 -6.25
C THR A 32 4.26 17.03 -5.40
N GLU A 33 4.53 18.17 -6.06
CA GLU A 33 4.40 19.51 -5.47
C GLU A 33 2.94 19.91 -5.21
N GLN A 34 1.99 19.26 -5.89
CA GLN A 34 0.56 19.59 -5.82
C GLN A 34 -0.28 18.34 -5.46
N PRO A 35 -0.07 17.75 -4.27
CA PRO A 35 -0.73 16.50 -3.87
C PRO A 35 -2.26 16.63 -3.85
N GLU A 36 -2.77 17.80 -3.48
CA GLU A 36 -4.21 18.08 -3.41
C GLU A 36 -4.94 17.93 -4.75
N LYS A 37 -4.23 18.16 -5.87
CA LYS A 37 -4.81 17.97 -7.21
C LYS A 37 -4.98 16.51 -7.59
N LEU A 38 -4.23 15.61 -6.94
CA LEU A 38 -4.23 14.18 -7.23
C LEU A 38 -5.00 13.38 -6.18
N ALA A 39 -5.07 13.84 -4.93
CA ALA A 39 -5.68 13.11 -3.82
C ALA A 39 -7.14 12.71 -4.12
N GLY A 40 -8.00 13.64 -4.55
CA GLY A 40 -9.40 13.35 -4.89
C GLY A 40 -9.57 12.28 -5.99
N PRO A 41 -8.98 12.46 -7.18
CA PRO A 41 -9.01 11.44 -8.24
C PRO A 41 -8.45 10.09 -7.82
N LEU A 42 -7.33 10.06 -7.08
CA LEU A 42 -6.70 8.83 -6.62
C LEU A 42 -7.56 8.09 -5.58
N LEU A 43 -8.28 8.81 -4.72
CA LEU A 43 -9.23 8.22 -3.77
C LEU A 43 -10.40 7.54 -4.48
N ALA A 44 -10.96 8.18 -5.50
CA ALA A 44 -12.04 7.61 -6.29
C ALA A 44 -11.59 6.34 -7.03
N ASP A 45 -10.40 6.36 -7.65
CA ASP A 45 -9.84 5.19 -8.32
C ASP A 45 -9.50 4.05 -7.35
N THR A 46 -8.94 4.37 -6.18
CA THR A 46 -8.65 3.41 -5.11
C THR A 46 -9.92 2.72 -4.63
N TYR A 47 -10.99 3.49 -4.41
CA TYR A 47 -12.28 2.94 -4.02
C TYR A 47 -12.81 1.96 -5.07
N VAL A 48 -12.80 2.32 -6.35
CA VAL A 48 -13.28 1.44 -7.43
C VAL A 48 -12.42 0.19 -7.58
N THR A 49 -11.09 0.33 -7.49
CA THR A 49 -10.13 -0.78 -7.60
C THR A 49 -10.23 -1.76 -6.43
N LEU A 50 -10.59 -1.29 -5.24
CA LEU A 50 -10.79 -2.15 -4.07
C LEU A 50 -12.09 -2.95 -4.14
N LEU A 51 -13.11 -2.43 -4.83
CA LEU A 51 -14.39 -3.12 -4.99
C LEU A 51 -14.35 -4.21 -6.07
N LYS A 52 -13.62 -3.98 -7.16
CA LYS A 52 -13.66 -4.87 -8.34
C LYS A 52 -12.41 -4.74 -9.21
N GLY A 53 -12.24 -5.68 -10.13
CA GLY A 53 -11.16 -5.67 -11.11
C GLY A 53 -10.16 -6.82 -10.92
N ARG A 54 -9.09 -6.78 -11.71
CA ARG A 54 -8.08 -7.86 -11.75
C ARG A 54 -7.33 -8.00 -10.42
N ASN A 55 -6.95 -6.89 -9.80
CA ASN A 55 -6.23 -6.89 -8.52
C ASN A 55 -7.11 -7.41 -7.36
N ALA A 56 -8.37 -6.93 -7.27
CA ALA A 56 -9.33 -7.40 -6.28
C ALA A 56 -9.63 -8.90 -6.44
N TRP A 57 -9.89 -9.35 -7.67
CA TRP A 57 -10.07 -10.76 -7.99
C TRP A 57 -8.85 -11.60 -7.60
N TYR A 58 -7.65 -11.18 -7.98
CA TYR A 58 -6.42 -11.90 -7.66
C TYR A 58 -6.24 -12.05 -6.16
N GLY A 59 -6.42 -10.95 -5.41
CA GLY A 59 -6.38 -10.99 -3.96
C GLY A 59 -7.48 -11.85 -3.34
N GLN A 60 -8.63 -12.03 -3.99
CA GLN A 60 -9.67 -12.95 -3.53
C GLN A 60 -9.25 -14.40 -3.73
N MET A 61 -8.67 -14.73 -4.89
CA MET A 61 -8.21 -16.08 -5.19
C MET A 61 -7.04 -16.50 -4.28
N LEU A 62 -6.08 -15.59 -4.01
CA LEU A 62 -5.02 -15.83 -3.03
C LEU A 62 -5.58 -16.15 -1.63
N ALA A 63 -6.58 -15.39 -1.18
CA ALA A 63 -7.20 -15.59 0.12
C ALA A 63 -7.94 -16.93 0.24
N LYS A 64 -8.48 -17.43 -0.88
CA LYS A 64 -9.15 -18.74 -0.95
C LYS A 64 -8.18 -19.91 -1.14
N GLY A 65 -6.90 -19.64 -1.41
CA GLY A 65 -5.92 -20.67 -1.76
C GLY A 65 -6.01 -21.18 -3.20
N GLU A 66 -6.80 -20.53 -4.06
CA GLU A 66 -7.01 -20.91 -5.46
C GLU A 66 -5.87 -20.45 -6.39
N LEU A 67 -5.08 -19.46 -5.94
CA LEU A 67 -3.85 -19.01 -6.59
C LEU A 67 -2.72 -18.93 -5.56
N SER A 68 -1.48 -18.97 -6.05
CA SER A 68 -0.27 -18.69 -5.28
C SER A 68 0.49 -17.50 -5.89
N PRO A 69 1.18 -16.66 -5.09
CA PRO A 69 2.13 -15.67 -5.61
C PRO A 69 3.21 -16.25 -6.54
N ASP A 70 3.50 -17.55 -6.43
CA ASP A 70 4.46 -18.24 -7.30
C ASP A 70 4.04 -18.31 -8.76
N MET A 71 2.75 -18.12 -9.04
CA MET A 71 2.21 -18.12 -10.41
C MET A 71 2.55 -16.86 -11.20
N GLY A 72 3.25 -15.89 -10.58
CA GLY A 72 3.66 -14.64 -11.20
C GLY A 72 2.52 -13.64 -11.36
N ASP A 73 2.77 -12.59 -12.12
CA ASP A 73 1.82 -11.50 -12.33
C ASP A 73 0.98 -11.61 -13.59
N SER A 74 1.19 -12.63 -14.43
CA SER A 74 0.38 -12.88 -15.63
C SER A 74 -0.39 -14.18 -15.50
N ILE A 75 -1.70 -14.07 -15.28
CA ILE A 75 -2.56 -15.24 -15.06
C ILE A 75 -3.26 -15.62 -16.36
N LYS A 76 -3.12 -16.89 -16.77
CA LYS A 76 -3.77 -17.43 -17.98
C LYS A 76 -5.27 -17.16 -17.95
N GLY A 77 -5.80 -16.54 -19.00
CA GLY A 77 -7.22 -16.18 -19.12
C GLY A 77 -7.64 -14.92 -18.35
N LYS A 78 -6.79 -14.32 -17.51
CA LYS A 78 -7.04 -13.04 -16.82
C LYS A 78 -6.11 -11.90 -17.29
N GLY A 79 -4.92 -12.26 -17.77
CA GLY A 79 -3.86 -11.33 -18.16
C GLY A 79 -3.03 -10.82 -16.98
N MET A 80 -2.31 -9.73 -17.21
CA MET A 80 -1.41 -9.12 -16.22
C MET A 80 -2.19 -8.49 -15.04
N ILE A 81 -1.75 -8.79 -13.82
CA ILE A 81 -2.20 -8.23 -12.55
C ILE A 81 -1.24 -7.10 -12.16
N GLN A 82 -1.46 -5.93 -12.74
CA GLN A 82 -0.59 -4.76 -12.60
C GLN A 82 -0.34 -4.35 -11.14
N GLY A 83 -1.27 -4.65 -10.22
CA GLY A 83 -1.09 -4.36 -8.80
C GLY A 83 0.11 -5.08 -8.17
N ILE A 84 0.53 -6.23 -8.70
CA ILE A 84 1.70 -6.96 -8.18
C ILE A 84 2.97 -6.20 -8.51
N SER A 85 3.18 -5.85 -9.79
CA SER A 85 4.35 -5.10 -10.22
C SER A 85 4.40 -3.71 -9.57
N ALA A 86 3.24 -3.06 -9.36
CA ALA A 86 3.15 -1.79 -8.65
C ALA A 86 3.60 -1.89 -7.18
N VAL A 87 3.21 -2.94 -6.46
CA VAL A 87 3.66 -3.17 -5.07
C VAL A 87 5.18 -3.27 -4.99
N GLY A 88 5.81 -4.00 -5.92
CA GLY A 88 7.27 -4.09 -6.01
C GLY A 88 7.92 -2.72 -6.25
N ALA A 89 7.48 -2.03 -7.30
CA ALA A 89 8.06 -0.75 -7.69
C ALA A 89 7.92 0.33 -6.61
N PHE A 90 6.74 0.47 -6.00
CA PHE A 90 6.53 1.47 -4.95
C PHE A 90 7.32 1.15 -3.68
N PHE A 91 7.36 -0.11 -3.25
CA PHE A 91 8.11 -0.48 -2.06
C PHE A 91 9.62 -0.21 -2.24
N GLU A 92 10.17 -0.58 -3.39
CA GLU A 92 11.58 -0.34 -3.71
C GLU A 92 11.91 1.16 -3.83
N LEU A 93 11.03 1.93 -4.48
CA LEU A 93 11.16 3.39 -4.57
C LEU A 93 11.21 4.02 -3.18
N LEU A 94 10.27 3.67 -2.31
CA LEU A 94 10.14 4.22 -0.96
C LEU A 94 11.19 3.68 0.04
N SER A 95 11.98 2.70 -0.37
CA SER A 95 13.06 2.10 0.43
C SER A 95 14.46 2.57 -0.01
N GLN A 96 14.56 3.52 -0.94
CA GLN A 96 15.85 4.03 -1.38
C GLN A 96 16.62 4.68 -0.20
N PRO A 97 17.95 4.43 -0.04
CA PRO A 97 18.74 4.98 1.06
C PRO A 97 18.80 6.51 1.10
N SER A 98 18.60 7.17 -0.04
CA SER A 98 18.53 8.62 -0.17
C SER A 98 17.24 9.21 0.40
N LEU A 99 16.26 8.38 0.74
CA LEU A 99 15.01 8.80 1.34
C LEU A 99 14.98 8.46 2.82
N SER A 100 14.73 9.50 3.61
CA SER A 100 14.30 9.34 4.98
C SER A 100 13.27 10.40 5.34
N VAL A 101 12.40 10.02 6.26
CA VAL A 101 11.42 10.89 6.90
C VAL A 101 11.53 10.71 8.40
N GLN A 102 11.18 11.76 9.15
CA GLN A 102 11.10 11.68 10.60
C GLN A 102 9.92 10.77 10.97
N HIS A 103 10.16 9.74 11.78
CA HIS A 103 9.06 8.92 12.30
C HIS A 103 8.27 9.74 13.34
N PRO A 104 6.92 9.69 13.35
CA PRO A 104 6.10 10.54 14.21
C PRO A 104 6.30 10.25 15.71
N GLU A 105 6.41 8.98 16.09
CA GLU A 105 6.55 8.57 17.50
C GLU A 105 8.00 8.26 17.92
N GLU A 106 8.81 7.84 16.96
CA GLU A 106 10.17 7.40 17.21
C GLU A 106 11.05 8.55 16.74
N ASN A 107 11.86 9.15 17.61
CA ASN A 107 12.71 10.27 17.24
C ASN A 107 13.90 9.85 16.35
N LYS A 108 13.61 9.18 15.23
CA LYS A 108 14.54 8.55 14.31
C LYS A 108 14.08 8.79 12.86
N GLN A 109 15.06 8.81 11.97
CA GLN A 109 14.83 8.83 10.53
C GLN A 109 14.56 7.41 10.03
N VAL A 110 13.51 7.23 9.24
CA VAL A 110 13.11 5.94 8.65
C VAL A 110 12.88 6.09 7.16
N ALA A 111 13.01 4.98 6.42
CA ALA A 111 12.57 4.94 5.04
C ALA A 111 11.04 5.15 4.99
N PRO A 112 10.50 5.92 4.02
CA PRO A 112 9.06 6.09 3.85
C PRO A 112 8.27 4.78 3.79
N ALA A 113 8.84 3.71 3.22
CA ALA A 113 8.21 2.40 3.17
C ALA A 113 7.87 1.81 4.56
N GLU A 114 8.61 2.19 5.60
CA GLU A 114 8.35 1.75 6.98
C GLU A 114 7.07 2.35 7.55
N LEU A 115 6.62 3.50 7.01
CA LEU A 115 5.36 4.14 7.37
C LEU A 115 4.19 3.64 6.51
N CYS A 116 4.42 2.72 5.56
CA CYS A 116 3.41 2.14 4.67
C CYS A 116 3.19 0.64 4.98
N PRO A 117 2.53 0.31 6.10
CA PRO A 117 2.40 -1.06 6.58
C PRO A 117 1.63 -2.00 5.66
N ILE A 118 0.59 -1.53 4.96
CA ILE A 118 -0.14 -2.32 3.95
C ILE A 118 0.79 -2.62 2.78
N LEU A 119 1.43 -1.60 2.20
CA LEU A 119 2.39 -1.78 1.12
C LEU A 119 3.51 -2.75 1.52
N LYS A 120 4.09 -2.57 2.72
CA LYS A 120 5.14 -3.43 3.28
C LYS A 120 4.67 -4.88 3.42
N ARG A 121 3.46 -5.10 3.95
CA ARG A 121 2.90 -6.46 4.10
C ARG A 121 2.62 -7.09 2.74
N LEU A 122 2.04 -6.33 1.81
CA LEU A 122 1.80 -6.77 0.43
C LEU A 122 3.12 -7.12 -0.28
N TYR A 123 4.18 -6.34 -0.10
CA TYR A 123 5.50 -6.64 -0.67
C TYR A 123 6.04 -7.98 -0.14
N ARG A 124 5.94 -8.21 1.17
CA ARG A 124 6.38 -9.48 1.78
C ARG A 124 5.56 -10.69 1.34
N ILE A 125 4.26 -10.51 1.09
CA ILE A 125 3.36 -11.57 0.60
C ILE A 125 3.58 -11.84 -0.90
N LEU A 126 3.58 -10.78 -1.73
CA LEU A 126 3.48 -10.90 -3.18
C LEU A 126 4.86 -10.97 -3.88
N ILE A 127 5.85 -10.25 -3.35
CA ILE A 127 7.17 -10.10 -3.99
C ILE A 127 8.20 -10.99 -3.32
N LYS A 128 8.37 -10.86 -2.00
CA LYS A 128 9.32 -11.71 -1.24
C LYS A 128 8.80 -13.12 -0.97
N ARG A 129 7.47 -13.30 -0.98
CA ARG A 129 6.79 -14.58 -0.70
C ARG A 129 7.16 -15.17 0.66
N GLU A 130 7.48 -14.30 1.62
CA GLU A 130 7.87 -14.67 2.99
C GLU A 130 6.66 -14.94 3.89
N LEU A 131 5.51 -14.41 3.52
CA LEU A 131 4.30 -14.42 4.34
C LEU A 131 3.10 -14.94 3.55
N PRO A 132 2.23 -15.77 4.16
CA PRO A 132 0.99 -16.19 3.51
C PRO A 132 -0.01 -15.04 3.39
N ALA A 133 -0.99 -15.16 2.49
CA ALA A 133 -1.98 -14.12 2.24
C ALA A 133 -2.74 -13.65 3.50
N ARG A 134 -2.95 -14.55 4.49
CA ARG A 134 -3.62 -14.22 5.76
C ARG A 134 -2.88 -13.17 6.59
N ASP A 135 -1.57 -13.02 6.39
CA ASP A 135 -0.75 -12.07 7.14
C ASP A 135 -1.06 -10.62 6.83
N ILE A 136 -1.83 -10.34 5.76
CA ILE A 136 -2.38 -9.00 5.52
C ILE A 136 -3.25 -8.52 6.68
N LEU A 137 -3.89 -9.44 7.41
CA LEU A 137 -4.72 -9.08 8.57
C LEU A 137 -3.89 -8.60 9.76
N GLN A 138 -2.61 -8.97 9.84
CA GLN A 138 -1.75 -8.42 10.89
C GLN A 138 -1.51 -6.94 10.66
N ALA A 139 -1.38 -6.50 9.41
CA ALA A 139 -1.34 -5.07 9.08
C ALA A 139 -2.68 -4.34 9.32
N LEU A 140 -3.73 -5.01 9.83
CA LEU A 140 -4.94 -4.35 10.32
C LEU A 140 -5.04 -4.35 11.86
N ARG A 141 -4.21 -5.15 12.52
CA ARG A 141 -4.26 -5.44 13.96
C ARG A 141 -3.06 -4.90 14.71
N ASP A 142 -1.97 -4.61 14.02
CA ASP A 142 -0.69 -4.28 14.61
C ASP A 142 -0.82 -3.02 15.49
N GLU A 143 -0.50 -3.16 16.77
CA GLU A 143 -0.72 -2.14 17.81
C GLU A 143 0.25 -0.96 17.69
N THR A 144 1.35 -1.12 16.95
CA THR A 144 2.34 -0.06 16.66
C THR A 144 1.94 0.83 15.47
N MET A 145 0.76 0.63 14.90
CA MET A 145 0.37 1.26 13.64
C MET A 145 -0.05 2.70 13.88
N ASN A 146 0.85 3.63 13.54
CA ASN A 146 0.56 5.06 13.38
C ASN A 146 -0.84 5.23 12.78
N ASP A 147 -1.72 5.89 13.53
CA ASP A 147 -3.10 6.13 13.16
C ASP A 147 -3.10 6.62 11.69
N PRO A 148 -3.95 6.09 10.78
CA PRO A 148 -4.10 6.64 9.44
C PRO A 148 -4.12 8.18 9.40
N ARG A 149 -4.69 8.80 10.45
CA ARG A 149 -4.66 10.24 10.68
C ARG A 149 -3.25 10.81 10.86
N GLU A 150 -2.41 10.24 11.73
CA GLU A 150 -1.04 10.72 11.96
C GLU A 150 -0.21 10.67 10.69
N ARG A 151 -0.41 9.64 9.86
CA ARG A 151 0.25 9.55 8.55
C ARG A 151 -0.18 10.68 7.61
N ILE A 152 -1.46 11.07 7.64
CA ILE A 152 -1.99 12.19 6.85
C ILE A 152 -1.45 13.52 7.41
N GLU A 153 -1.48 13.72 8.72
CA GLU A 153 -0.96 14.93 9.38
C GLU A 153 0.54 15.12 9.12
N MET A 154 1.31 14.03 9.17
CA MET A 154 2.71 14.04 8.76
C MET A 154 2.84 14.51 7.32
N ALA A 155 2.11 13.87 6.38
CA ALA A 155 2.16 14.22 4.95
C ALA A 155 1.86 15.70 4.67
N GLN A 156 0.96 16.31 5.45
CA GLN A 156 0.54 17.70 5.30
C GLN A 156 1.44 18.72 6.01
N SER A 157 2.05 18.35 7.15
CA SER A 157 2.84 19.26 7.97
C SER A 157 4.27 19.47 7.48
N HIS A 158 4.81 18.51 6.74
CA HIS A 158 6.16 18.57 6.18
C HIS A 158 6.03 18.53 4.66
N ALA A 159 6.50 19.59 3.99
CA ALA A 159 6.54 19.62 2.53
C ALA A 159 7.54 18.55 2.02
N PHE A 160 7.03 17.36 1.71
CA PHE A 160 7.81 16.15 1.43
C PHE A 160 8.15 15.96 -0.04
N TYR A 161 7.96 16.95 -0.89
CA TYR A 161 8.25 16.76 -2.31
C TYR A 161 9.73 16.44 -2.54
N ARG A 162 10.01 15.24 -3.04
CA ARG A 162 11.36 14.76 -3.38
C ARG A 162 11.42 14.48 -4.89
N PRO A 163 11.71 15.50 -5.73
CA PRO A 163 11.75 15.35 -7.19
C PRO A 163 12.77 14.30 -7.67
N SER A 164 13.83 14.09 -6.89
CA SER A 164 14.86 13.09 -7.15
C SER A 164 14.31 11.66 -7.30
N LEU A 165 13.13 11.38 -6.74
CA LEU A 165 12.45 10.09 -6.88
C LEU A 165 11.95 9.79 -8.28
N LEU A 166 11.68 10.83 -9.06
CA LEU A 166 11.17 10.71 -10.43
C LEU A 166 12.31 10.70 -11.47
N GLY A 167 13.56 10.58 -11.02
CA GLY A 167 14.73 10.71 -11.88
C GLY A 167 14.90 12.12 -12.45
N LYS A 168 14.24 13.12 -11.84
CA LYS A 168 14.43 14.53 -12.18
C LYS A 168 15.50 15.12 -11.26
N PRO A 169 16.55 15.77 -11.81
CA PRO A 169 17.59 16.43 -11.03
C PRO A 169 17.03 17.54 -10.14
#